data_AF-A0A7V3SKR5-F1
#
_entry.id   AF-A0A7V3SKR5-F1
#
_cell.length_a   1.000
_cell.length_b   1.000
_cell.length_c   1.000
_cell.angle_alpha   90.00
_cell.angle_beta   90.00
_cell.angle_gamma   90.00
#
_symmetry.space_group_name_H-M   'P 1'
#
loop_
_entity.id
_entity.type
_entity.pdbx_description
1 polymer ?
#
loop_
_entity_poly.entity_id
_entity_poly.type
_entity_poly.pdbx_seq_one_letter_code
_entity_poly.pdbx_strand_id
1 'polypeptide(L)'
;MSWATLANAQQPPTITLINGDIDGDNEVTLFDYGILVATFGLSEQDPGFNPEADLDGDTEVTLFDFGILMNHFGEIGVDAL
;
A
#
# COMPACT_ATOMS: atom_id res chain seq x y z
N MET A 1 13.35 -8.92 48.22
CA MET A 1 12.17 -9.33 47.44
C MET A 1 12.16 -8.50 46.18
N SER A 2 12.34 -9.16 45.03
CA SER A 2 12.57 -8.56 43.71
C SER A 2 11.26 -8.09 43.10
N TRP A 3 11.21 -6.86 42.59
CA TRP A 3 10.06 -6.28 41.86
C TRP A 3 10.37 -5.99 40.38
N ALA A 4 11.37 -6.65 39.81
CA ALA A 4 11.53 -6.65 38.35
C ALA A 4 10.55 -7.66 37.74
N THR A 5 9.87 -7.30 36.62
CA THR A 5 9.02 -8.10 35.69
C THR A 5 7.62 -7.43 35.57
N LEU A 6 7.19 -6.75 34.49
CA LEU A 6 7.68 -6.53 33.12
C LEU A 6 7.12 -5.20 32.63
N ALA A 7 7.93 -4.41 31.93
CA ALA A 7 7.38 -3.47 30.97
C ALA A 7 6.61 -4.31 29.94
N ASN A 8 5.30 -4.16 29.87
CA ASN A 8 4.54 -4.58 28.70
C ASN A 8 4.97 -3.63 27.57
N ALA A 9 6.12 -3.92 26.97
CA ALA A 9 6.50 -3.35 25.69
C ALA A 9 5.50 -3.94 24.70
N GLN A 10 4.32 -3.33 24.60
CA GLN A 10 3.49 -3.41 23.41
C GLN A 10 4.47 -3.14 22.27
N GLN A 11 4.74 -4.14 21.43
CA GLN A 11 5.58 -3.89 20.27
C GLN A 11 4.97 -2.70 19.54
N PRO A 12 5.78 -1.71 19.09
CA PRO A 12 5.24 -0.65 18.26
C PRO A 12 4.46 -1.34 17.14
N PRO A 13 3.24 -0.85 16.80
CA PRO A 13 2.44 -1.48 15.77
C PRO A 13 3.32 -1.68 14.54
N THR A 14 3.42 -2.92 14.07
CA THR A 14 4.12 -3.21 12.84
C THR A 14 3.22 -2.68 11.72
N ILE A 15 3.53 -1.49 11.23
CA ILE A 15 2.91 -0.98 10.00
C ILE A 15 3.58 -1.72 8.85
N THR A 16 2.93 -2.76 8.36
CA THR A 16 3.21 -3.29 7.02
C THR A 16 2.45 -2.43 6.03
N LEU A 17 3.16 -1.62 5.22
CA LEU A 17 2.57 -1.05 4.02
C LEU A 17 2.32 -2.22 3.06
N ILE A 18 1.07 -2.60 2.88
CA ILE A 18 0.68 -3.55 1.83
C ILE A 18 0.85 -2.80 0.51
N ASN A 19 1.69 -3.32 -0.38
CA ASN A 19 1.83 -2.73 -1.71
C ASN A 19 0.55 -3.01 -2.51
N GLY A 20 0.01 -2.02 -3.22
CA GLY A 20 -1.25 -2.13 -3.95
C GLY A 20 -2.48 -1.49 -3.29
N ASP A 21 -2.39 -1.04 -2.03
CA ASP A 21 -3.36 -0.14 -1.38
C ASP A 21 -3.05 1.30 -1.81
N ILE A 22 -3.66 1.73 -2.91
CA ILE A 22 -3.40 3.01 -3.60
C ILE A 22 -4.21 4.14 -2.96
N ASP A 23 -5.42 3.84 -2.45
CA ASP A 23 -6.26 4.86 -1.80
C ASP A 23 -6.05 5.00 -0.28
N GLY A 24 -5.27 4.09 0.31
CA GLY A 24 -4.80 4.13 1.69
C GLY A 24 -5.88 3.74 2.69
N ASP A 25 -6.90 2.99 2.27
CA ASP A 25 -8.00 2.55 3.12
C ASP A 25 -7.72 1.23 3.86
N ASN A 26 -6.50 0.69 3.71
CA ASN A 26 -6.02 -0.55 4.31
C ASN A 26 -6.66 -1.82 3.72
N GLU A 27 -7.24 -1.72 2.51
CA GLU A 27 -7.73 -2.84 1.70
C GLU A 27 -7.21 -2.73 0.26
N VAL A 28 -6.89 -3.84 -0.39
CA VAL A 28 -6.56 -3.84 -1.83
C VAL A 28 -7.79 -4.28 -2.61
N THR A 29 -8.47 -3.33 -3.24
CA THR A 29 -9.82 -3.51 -3.80
C THR A 29 -9.93 -3.04 -5.25
N LEU A 30 -11.18 -2.99 -5.74
CA LEU A 30 -11.49 -2.42 -7.05
C LEU A 30 -11.31 -0.89 -7.08
N PHE A 31 -11.32 -0.21 -5.93
CA PHE A 31 -11.12 1.23 -5.88
C PHE A 31 -9.67 1.61 -6.19
N ASP A 32 -8.70 0.84 -5.68
CA ASP A 32 -7.27 0.96 -6.06
C ASP A 32 -7.07 0.74 -7.54
N TYR A 33 -7.67 -0.33 -8.09
CA TYR A 33 -7.62 -0.59 -9.52
C TYR A 33 -8.21 0.57 -10.34
N GLY A 34 -9.28 1.21 -9.84
CA GLY A 34 -9.86 2.39 -10.46
C GLY A 34 -8.86 3.55 -10.56
N ILE A 35 -8.04 3.77 -9.53
CA ILE A 35 -7.02 4.81 -9.52
C ILE A 35 -5.85 4.46 -10.45
N LEU A 36 -5.40 3.20 -10.43
CA LEU A 36 -4.37 2.71 -11.35
C LEU A 36 -4.79 2.94 -12.81
N VAL A 37 -6.01 2.54 -13.17
CA VAL A 37 -6.53 2.74 -14.53
C VAL A 37 -6.68 4.21 -14.88
N ALA A 38 -7.04 5.07 -13.93
CA ALA A 38 -7.18 6.51 -14.16
C ALA A 38 -5.84 7.20 -14.48
N THR A 39 -4.71 6.58 -14.11
CA THR A 39 -3.36 7.12 -14.27
C THR A 39 -2.46 6.28 -15.18
N PHE A 40 -3.01 5.24 -15.80
CA PHE A 40 -2.26 4.31 -16.64
C PHE A 40 -1.57 5.00 -17.82
N GLY A 41 -0.27 4.73 -17.99
CA GLY A 41 0.61 5.29 -19.01
C GLY A 41 1.10 6.72 -18.71
N LEU A 42 0.84 7.24 -17.50
CA LEU A 42 1.38 8.53 -17.07
C LEU A 42 2.71 8.33 -16.32
N SER A 43 3.62 9.27 -16.51
CA SER A 43 4.90 9.36 -15.80
C SER A 43 4.94 10.61 -14.90
N GLU A 44 5.96 10.74 -14.04
CA GLU A 44 6.16 11.93 -13.19
C GLU A 44 6.16 13.27 -13.96
N GLN A 45 6.38 13.26 -15.27
CA GLN A 45 6.36 14.47 -16.10
C GLN A 45 4.97 14.85 -16.61
N ASP A 46 3.99 13.95 -16.48
CA ASP A 46 2.66 14.13 -17.01
C ASP A 46 1.70 14.75 -15.98
N PRO A 47 0.90 15.75 -16.36
CA PRO A 47 -0.16 16.25 -15.50
C PRO A 47 -1.16 15.13 -15.17
N GLY A 48 -1.39 14.89 -13.88
CA GLY A 48 -2.33 13.87 -13.42
C GLY A 48 -1.69 12.52 -13.05
N PHE A 49 -0.37 12.40 -13.14
CA PHE A 49 0.36 11.29 -12.51
C PHE A 49 0.02 11.18 -11.02
N ASN A 50 -0.22 9.95 -10.57
CA ASN A 50 -0.40 9.63 -9.16
C ASN A 50 0.79 8.77 -8.70
N PRO A 51 1.68 9.28 -7.82
CA PRO A 51 2.81 8.50 -7.32
C PRO A 51 2.39 7.26 -6.53
N GLU A 52 1.18 7.23 -5.96
CA GLU A 52 0.69 6.05 -5.24
C GLU A 52 0.28 4.91 -6.18
N ALA A 53 0.12 5.18 -7.48
CA ALA A 53 -0.19 4.16 -8.49
C ALA A 53 1.07 3.58 -9.18
N ASP A 54 2.25 4.16 -8.93
CA ASP A 54 3.58 3.66 -9.32
C ASP A 54 4.09 2.70 -8.23
N LEU A 55 3.64 1.45 -8.31
CA LEU A 55 3.81 0.42 -7.29
C LEU A 55 5.16 -0.29 -7.39
N ASP A 56 5.81 -0.26 -8.56
CA ASP A 56 7.17 -0.77 -8.73
C ASP A 56 8.26 0.30 -8.58
N GLY A 57 7.87 1.58 -8.56
CA GLY A 57 8.73 2.72 -8.29
C GLY A 57 9.62 3.10 -9.48
N ASP A 58 9.22 2.77 -10.70
CA ASP A 58 9.97 3.05 -11.92
C ASP A 58 9.65 4.41 -12.56
N THR A 59 8.77 5.20 -11.93
CA THR A 59 8.31 6.54 -12.33
C THR A 59 7.29 6.58 -13.47
N GLU A 60 6.69 5.45 -13.83
CA GLU A 60 5.62 5.33 -14.83
C GLU A 60 4.54 4.32 -14.38
N VAL A 61 3.25 4.68 -14.50
CA VAL A 61 2.17 3.73 -14.18
C VAL A 61 1.93 2.80 -15.37
N THR A 62 2.31 1.53 -15.27
CA THR A 62 2.29 0.57 -16.38
C THR A 62 1.58 -0.75 -16.02
N LEU A 63 1.76 -1.76 -16.89
CA LEU A 63 1.29 -3.12 -16.63
C LEU A 63 2.04 -3.81 -15.50
N PHE A 64 3.27 -3.36 -15.17
CA PHE A 64 4.04 -3.94 -14.08
C PHE A 64 3.41 -3.60 -12.71
N ASP A 65 2.92 -2.37 -12.54
CA ASP A 65 2.14 -1.94 -11.37
C ASP A 65 0.83 -2.72 -11.25
N PHE A 66 0.13 -2.90 -12.37
CA PHE A 66 -1.07 -3.74 -12.38
C PHE A 66 -0.77 -5.17 -11.91
N GLY A 67 0.38 -5.72 -12.30
CA GLY A 67 0.85 -7.02 -11.82
C GLY A 67 1.04 -7.06 -10.30
N ILE A 68 1.55 -5.98 -9.69
CA ILE A 68 1.71 -5.85 -8.24
C ILE A 68 0.34 -5.76 -7.57
N LEU A 69 -0.55 -4.87 -8.02
CA LEU A 69 -1.90 -4.74 -7.49
C LEU A 69 -2.64 -6.08 -7.51
N MET A 70 -2.54 -6.82 -8.62
CA MET A 70 -3.20 -8.14 -8.75
C MET A 70 -2.60 -9.22 -7.85
N ASN A 71 -1.31 -9.12 -7.47
CA ASN A 71 -0.71 -10.06 -6.51
C ASN A 71 -1.28 -9.86 -5.10
N HIS A 72 -1.72 -8.64 -4.76
CA HIS A 72 -2.26 -8.30 -3.45
C HIS A 72 -3.79 -8.14 -3.43
N PHE A 73 -4.46 -8.35 -4.57
CA PHE A 73 -5.90 -8.09 -4.68
C PHE A 73 -6.74 -8.89 -3.68
N GLY A 74 -7.55 -8.18 -2.89
CA GLY A 74 -8.38 -8.73 -1.82
C GLY A 74 -7.66 -8.90 -0.47
N GLU A 75 -6.41 -8.47 -0.34
CA GLU A 75 -5.74 -8.36 0.95
C GLU A 75 -6.36 -7.23 1.79
N ILE A 76 -6.50 -7.48 3.08
CA ILE A 76 -7.03 -6.52 4.07
C ILE A 76 -5.99 -6.47 5.19
N GLY A 77 -5.56 -5.27 5.55
CA GLY A 77 -4.63 -5.08 6.65
C GLY A 77 -5.27 -5.42 7.99
N VAL A 78 -4.44 -5.76 8.97
CA VAL A 78 -4.93 -6.03 10.33
C VAL A 78 -5.30 -4.73 11.03
N ASP A 79 -6.50 -4.65 11.60
CA ASP A 79 -6.86 -3.56 12.49
C ASP A 79 -5.90 -3.52 13.68
N ALA A 80 -5.27 -2.37 13.91
CA ALA A 80 -4.43 -2.16 15.07
C ALA A 80 -5.29 -2.24 16.35
N LEU A 81 -5.15 -3.35 17.09
CA LEU A 81 -5.69 -3.52 18.45
C LEU A 81 -4.84 -2.78 19.49
#